data_AF-K9X2D3-F1
#
_entry.id   AF-K9X2D3-F1
#
_cell.length_a   1.000
_cell.length_b   1.000
_cell.length_c   1.000
_cell.angle_alpha   90.00
_cell.angle_beta   90.00
_cell.angle_gamma   90.00
#
_symmetry.space_group_name_H-M   'P 1'
#
loop_
_entity.id
_entity.type
_entity.pdbx_description
1 polymer ?
#
loop_
_entity_poly.entity_id
_entity_poly.type
_entity_poly.pdbx_seq_one_letter_code
_entity_poly.pdbx_strand_id
1 'polypeptide(L)'
;MEAIKLLLERLDYLLVNPPSEEEGYEVTYLMEDIVTTAGTDGLILLVERYGNSQVPIFPRATSFFLAQQANHPDENTSPLIYELINNLQCQDDWATQINCLTTLQRQTMFDLPWTSLSQAQSVIFPFVQYCLSQHVTVVEGVVDVLQVLNEHGLIQDVFTETQIAALRQRFREIIREGDTHLNRQIAYLNNLIP
;
A
#
# COMPACT_ATOMS: atom_id res chain seq x y z
N MET A 1 -3.82 28.32 -2.72
CA MET A 1 -2.60 28.16 -1.91
C MET A 1 -2.80 28.54 -0.45
N GLU A 2 -3.41 29.68 -0.12
CA GLU A 2 -3.62 30.08 1.28
C GLU A 2 -4.52 29.11 2.08
N ALA A 3 -5.58 28.58 1.46
CA ALA A 3 -6.45 27.56 2.07
C ALA A 3 -5.69 26.26 2.41
N ILE A 4 -4.92 25.71 1.46
CA ILE A 4 -4.09 24.50 1.68
C ILE A 4 -3.08 24.74 2.81
N LYS A 5 -2.47 25.92 2.87
CA LYS A 5 -1.53 26.27 3.93
C LYS A 5 -2.19 26.19 5.32
N LEU A 6 -3.40 26.72 5.48
CA LEU A 6 -4.13 26.66 6.75
C LEU A 6 -4.50 25.21 7.14
N LEU A 7 -4.89 24.38 6.16
CA LEU A 7 -5.17 22.97 6.38
C LEU A 7 -3.91 22.22 6.85
N LEU A 8 -2.76 22.48 6.20
CA LEU A 8 -1.47 21.90 6.59
C LEU A 8 -1.04 22.34 7.98
N GLU A 9 -1.20 23.63 8.34
CA GLU A 9 -0.90 24.12 9.68
C GLU A 9 -1.75 23.42 10.75
N ARG A 10 -3.03 23.14 10.45
CA ARG A 10 -3.91 22.37 11.35
C ARG A 10 -3.49 20.91 11.45
N LEU A 11 -3.14 20.27 10.34
CA LEU A 11 -2.64 18.89 10.33
C LEU A 11 -1.32 18.76 11.11
N ASP A 12 -0.40 19.71 10.96
CA ASP A 12 0.85 19.73 11.72
C ASP A 12 0.60 19.89 13.22
N TYR A 13 -0.38 20.71 13.60
CA TYR A 13 -0.79 20.83 15.01
C TYR A 13 -1.32 19.49 15.55
N LEU A 14 -2.16 18.79 14.78
CA LEU A 14 -2.71 17.48 15.14
C LEU A 14 -1.64 16.37 15.12
N LEU A 15 -0.57 16.52 14.35
CA LEU A 15 0.56 15.61 14.35
C LEU A 15 1.32 15.69 15.68
N VAL A 16 1.49 16.91 16.22
CA VAL A 16 2.15 17.15 17.51
C VAL A 16 1.21 16.89 18.68
N ASN A 17 -0.09 17.09 18.50
CA ASN A 17 -1.13 16.85 19.49
C ASN A 17 -2.14 15.83 18.95
N PRO A 18 -1.77 14.53 18.94
CA PRO A 18 -2.58 13.49 18.31
C PRO A 18 -4.02 13.52 18.81
N PRO A 19 -5.01 13.49 17.90
CA PRO A 19 -6.39 13.34 18.30
C PRO A 19 -6.60 11.97 18.96
N SER A 20 -7.64 11.87 19.78
CA SER A 20 -8.13 10.55 20.20
C SER A 20 -8.62 9.74 18.99
N GLU A 21 -8.79 8.42 19.15
CA GLU A 21 -9.29 7.58 18.04
C GLU A 21 -10.66 8.06 17.53
N GLU A 22 -11.52 8.55 18.42
CA GLU A 22 -12.85 9.08 18.07
C GLU A 22 -12.77 10.42 17.31
N GLU A 23 -11.69 11.17 17.47
CA GLU A 23 -11.45 12.46 16.82
C GLU A 23 -10.59 12.33 15.55
N GLY A 24 -10.12 11.12 15.22
CA GLY A 24 -9.29 10.85 14.05
C GLY A 24 -9.95 11.24 12.72
N TYR A 25 -11.28 11.39 12.68
CA TYR A 25 -11.99 11.88 11.50
C TYR A 25 -11.56 13.28 11.07
N GLU A 26 -11.13 14.15 12.00
CA GLU A 26 -10.66 15.50 11.65
C GLU A 26 -9.45 15.42 10.70
N VAL A 27 -8.49 14.53 10.98
CA VAL A 27 -7.31 14.33 10.11
C VAL A 27 -7.76 13.89 8.71
N THR A 28 -8.67 12.93 8.63
CA THR A 28 -9.18 12.44 7.35
C THR A 28 -9.89 13.54 6.55
N TYR A 29 -10.76 14.34 7.18
CA TYR A 29 -11.47 15.43 6.49
C TYR A 29 -10.51 16.53 6.00
N LEU A 30 -9.53 16.92 6.81
CA LEU A 30 -8.54 17.92 6.41
C LEU A 30 -7.68 17.43 5.23
N MET A 31 -7.32 16.15 5.22
CA MET A 31 -6.60 15.53 4.10
C MET A 31 -7.49 15.42 2.85
N GLU A 32 -8.77 15.08 3.01
CA GLU A 32 -9.75 15.08 1.91
C GLU A 32 -9.87 16.46 1.27
N ASP A 33 -9.95 17.53 2.07
CA ASP A 33 -10.02 18.90 1.57
C ASP A 33 -8.76 19.28 0.78
N ILE A 34 -7.58 18.84 1.22
CA ILE A 34 -6.32 19.03 0.49
C ILE A 34 -6.35 18.30 -0.86
N VAL A 35 -6.70 17.01 -0.86
CA VAL A 35 -6.77 16.19 -2.08
C VAL A 35 -7.83 16.72 -3.05
N THR A 36 -8.99 17.13 -2.55
CA THR A 36 -10.07 17.71 -3.36
C THR A 36 -9.66 19.04 -3.97
N THR A 37 -8.91 19.87 -3.23
CA THR A 37 -8.50 21.20 -3.68
C THR A 37 -7.31 21.16 -4.64
N ALA A 38 -6.36 20.26 -4.44
CA ALA A 38 -5.09 20.21 -5.19
C ALA A 38 -4.94 18.98 -6.10
N GLY A 39 -5.88 18.03 -6.07
CA GLY A 39 -5.77 16.78 -6.81
C GLY A 39 -4.52 15.99 -6.43
N THR A 40 -3.81 15.48 -7.45
CA THR A 40 -2.58 14.71 -7.29
C THR A 40 -1.47 15.47 -6.55
N ASP A 41 -1.36 16.79 -6.74
CA ASP A 41 -0.41 17.62 -5.98
C ASP A 41 -0.69 17.58 -4.47
N GLY A 42 -1.97 17.47 -4.10
CA GLY A 42 -2.39 17.27 -2.71
C GLY A 42 -1.90 15.94 -2.17
N LEU A 43 -2.05 14.85 -2.94
CA LEU A 43 -1.56 13.52 -2.55
C LEU A 43 -0.04 13.48 -2.39
N ILE A 44 0.71 14.11 -3.31
CA ILE A 44 2.17 14.25 -3.21
C ILE A 44 2.54 14.89 -1.87
N LEU A 45 1.92 16.04 -1.55
CA LEU A 45 2.17 16.74 -0.27
C LEU A 45 1.87 15.87 0.96
N LEU A 46 0.79 15.09 0.93
CA LEU A 46 0.43 14.22 2.05
C LEU A 46 1.43 13.06 2.23
N VAL A 47 1.86 12.42 1.14
CA VAL A 47 2.86 11.33 1.18
C VAL A 47 4.20 11.83 1.72
N GLU A 48 4.71 12.95 1.17
CA GLU A 48 5.99 13.53 1.57
C GLU A 48 6.01 13.95 3.04
N ARG A 49 4.91 14.55 3.51
CA ARG A 49 4.86 15.19 4.83
C ARG A 49 4.42 14.25 5.95
N TYR A 50 3.54 13.31 5.65
CA TYR A 50 2.85 12.50 6.66
C TYR A 50 3.02 10.98 6.48
N GLY A 51 3.60 10.53 5.35
CA GLY A 51 3.76 9.10 5.05
C GLY A 51 4.67 8.33 6.03
N ASN A 52 5.58 9.01 6.74
CA ASN A 52 6.47 8.42 7.74
C ASN A 52 6.04 8.72 9.20
N SER A 53 4.84 9.29 9.37
CA SER A 53 4.34 9.70 10.68
C SER A 53 4.25 8.49 11.63
N GLN A 54 4.60 8.71 12.90
CA GLN A 54 4.44 7.72 13.96
C GLN A 54 3.02 7.74 14.57
N VAL A 55 2.18 8.68 14.15
CA VAL A 55 0.79 8.80 14.57
C VAL A 55 -0.09 8.05 13.55
N PRO A 56 -0.63 6.86 13.86
CA PRO A 56 -1.16 5.93 12.84
C PRO A 56 -2.24 6.47 11.92
N ILE A 57 -3.07 7.42 12.38
CA ILE A 57 -4.15 8.00 11.56
C ILE A 57 -3.62 8.72 10.31
N PHE A 58 -2.41 9.28 10.36
CA PHE A 58 -1.80 10.02 9.25
C PHE A 58 -1.42 9.12 8.07
N PRO A 59 -0.58 8.07 8.23
CA PRO A 59 -0.31 7.13 7.15
C PRO A 59 -1.56 6.35 6.73
N ARG A 60 -2.49 6.08 7.67
CA ARG A 60 -3.77 5.42 7.35
C ARG A 60 -4.65 6.26 6.43
N ALA A 61 -4.84 7.55 6.74
CA ALA A 61 -5.61 8.46 5.88
C ALA A 61 -4.89 8.71 4.55
N THR A 62 -3.57 8.90 4.57
CA THR A 62 -2.76 9.10 3.35
C THR A 62 -2.88 7.90 2.39
N SER A 63 -2.68 6.67 2.91
CA SER A 63 -2.83 5.44 2.13
C SER A 63 -4.26 5.23 1.63
N PHE A 64 -5.27 5.64 2.41
CA PHE A 64 -6.67 5.55 2.00
C PHE A 64 -6.96 6.40 0.76
N PHE A 65 -6.53 7.66 0.74
CA PHE A 65 -6.75 8.53 -0.43
C PHE A 65 -5.95 8.06 -1.65
N LEU A 66 -4.76 7.50 -1.45
CA LEU A 66 -4.00 6.89 -2.53
C LEU A 66 -4.71 5.65 -3.11
N ALA A 67 -5.30 4.81 -2.25
CA ALA A 67 -6.12 3.68 -2.68
C ALA A 67 -7.38 4.12 -3.43
N GLN A 68 -7.98 5.25 -3.06
CA GLN A 68 -9.09 5.85 -3.80
C GLN A 68 -8.65 6.34 -5.19
N GLN A 69 -7.52 7.05 -5.27
CA GLN A 69 -6.92 7.50 -6.54
C GLN A 69 -6.66 6.31 -7.48
N ALA A 70 -6.23 5.17 -6.95
CA ALA A 70 -5.96 3.97 -7.74
C ALA A 70 -7.19 3.37 -8.45
N ASN A 71 -8.41 3.83 -8.20
CA ASN A 71 -9.57 3.48 -9.04
C ASN A 71 -9.49 4.14 -10.43
N HIS A 72 -8.74 5.22 -10.57
CA HIS A 72 -8.42 5.91 -11.81
C HIS A 72 -6.93 6.25 -11.80
N PRO A 73 -6.06 5.21 -11.83
CA PRO A 73 -4.64 5.44 -11.61
C PRO A 73 -4.06 6.31 -12.73
N ASP A 74 -2.95 6.97 -12.43
CA ASP A 74 -2.21 7.84 -13.34
C ASP A 74 -0.70 7.57 -13.23
N GLU A 75 0.12 8.31 -13.97
CA GLU A 75 1.58 8.19 -13.96
C GLU A 75 2.23 8.48 -12.59
N ASN A 76 1.52 9.16 -11.69
CA ASN A 76 2.00 9.52 -10.35
C ASN A 76 1.63 8.48 -9.29
N THR A 77 0.65 7.63 -9.56
CA THR A 77 0.14 6.65 -8.59
C THR A 77 1.24 5.66 -8.16
N SER A 78 2.01 5.11 -9.11
CA SER A 78 3.08 4.14 -8.79
C SER A 78 4.24 4.74 -8.00
N PRO A 79 4.82 5.88 -8.42
CA PRO A 79 5.84 6.55 -7.64
C PRO A 79 5.39 6.84 -6.20
N LEU A 80 4.17 7.36 -6.03
CA LEU A 80 3.62 7.71 -4.73
C LEU A 80 3.42 6.52 -3.81
N ILE A 81 2.93 5.38 -4.33
CA ILE A 81 2.76 4.20 -3.48
C ILE A 81 4.10 3.60 -3.07
N TYR A 82 5.12 3.64 -3.95
CA TYR A 82 6.45 3.18 -3.57
C TYR A 82 7.08 4.07 -2.49
N GLU A 83 6.93 5.38 -2.64
CA GLU A 83 7.41 6.33 -1.65
C GLU A 83 6.72 6.11 -0.30
N LEU A 84 5.39 5.98 -0.29
CA LEU A 84 4.65 5.69 0.92
C LEU A 84 5.10 4.38 1.56
N ILE A 85 5.21 3.28 0.80
CA ILE A 85 5.69 1.98 1.30
C ILE A 85 7.08 2.10 1.94
N ASN A 86 8.01 2.82 1.30
CA ASN A 86 9.34 3.07 1.86
C ASN A 86 9.28 3.88 3.17
N ASN A 87 8.41 4.88 3.23
CA ASN A 87 8.22 5.74 4.40
C ASN A 87 7.58 5.01 5.58
N LEU A 88 6.71 4.03 5.32
CA LEU A 88 6.05 3.24 6.36
C LEU A 88 7.03 2.35 7.12
N GLN A 89 8.20 2.02 6.58
CA GLN A 89 9.21 1.17 7.23
C GLN A 89 8.63 -0.11 7.87
N CYS A 90 7.59 -0.68 7.27
CA CYS A 90 6.88 -1.83 7.82
C CYS A 90 6.26 -1.56 9.22
N GLN A 91 5.54 -0.45 9.39
CA GLN A 91 4.67 -0.21 10.54
C GLN A 91 3.52 -1.23 10.62
N ASP A 92 3.22 -1.71 11.83
CA ASP A 92 2.15 -2.68 12.12
C ASP A 92 0.74 -2.03 12.14
N ASP A 93 0.36 -1.30 11.07
CA ASP A 93 -1.02 -0.82 10.85
C ASP A 93 -1.68 -1.55 9.67
N TRP A 94 -2.45 -2.58 9.98
CA TRP A 94 -3.13 -3.43 9.01
C TRP A 94 -4.00 -2.66 8.00
N ALA A 95 -4.69 -1.59 8.42
CA ALA A 95 -5.51 -0.78 7.52
C ALA A 95 -4.66 -0.06 6.47
N THR A 96 -3.55 0.55 6.89
CA THR A 96 -2.57 1.17 6.00
C THR A 96 -1.98 0.15 5.02
N GLN A 97 -1.62 -1.04 5.51
CA GLN A 97 -1.07 -2.12 4.68
C GLN A 97 -2.08 -2.57 3.61
N ILE A 98 -3.35 -2.78 3.99
CA ILE A 98 -4.43 -3.15 3.05
C ILE A 98 -4.65 -2.06 1.99
N ASN A 99 -4.65 -0.79 2.38
CA ASN A 99 -4.77 0.32 1.43
C ASN A 99 -3.61 0.33 0.42
N CYS A 100 -2.39 0.09 0.89
CA CYS A 100 -1.22 0.00 0.02
C CYS A 100 -1.33 -1.18 -0.96
N LEU A 101 -1.70 -2.36 -0.48
CA LEU A 101 -1.93 -3.55 -1.32
C LEU A 101 -3.05 -3.32 -2.34
N THR A 102 -4.15 -2.68 -1.93
CA THR A 102 -5.27 -2.30 -2.81
C THR A 102 -4.80 -1.38 -3.93
N THR A 103 -3.93 -0.41 -3.61
CA THR A 103 -3.35 0.52 -4.59
C THR A 103 -2.51 -0.24 -5.63
N LEU A 104 -1.61 -1.11 -5.18
CA LEU A 104 -0.77 -1.96 -6.06
C LEU A 104 -1.60 -2.88 -6.96
N GLN A 105 -2.64 -3.50 -6.39
CA GLN A 105 -3.56 -4.37 -7.12
C GLN A 105 -4.27 -3.59 -8.23
N ARG A 106 -4.93 -2.47 -7.90
CA ARG A 106 -5.72 -1.69 -8.85
C ARG A 106 -4.88 -1.08 -9.98
N GLN A 107 -3.68 -0.59 -9.66
CA GLN A 107 -2.77 -0.11 -10.69
C GLN A 107 -2.47 -1.19 -11.74
N THR A 108 -2.27 -2.43 -11.29
CA THR A 108 -2.04 -3.56 -12.19
C THR A 108 -3.30 -3.91 -12.99
N MET A 109 -4.47 -3.92 -12.35
CA MET A 109 -5.75 -4.24 -13.01
C MET A 109 -6.13 -3.26 -14.12
N PHE A 110 -5.69 -2.01 -14.03
CA PHE A 110 -5.97 -0.95 -15.01
C PHE A 110 -4.83 -0.74 -16.02
N ASP A 111 -3.94 -1.74 -16.17
CA ASP A 111 -2.86 -1.78 -17.16
C ASP A 111 -1.91 -0.56 -17.14
N LEU A 112 -1.77 0.12 -16.00
CA LEU A 112 -0.82 1.23 -15.90
C LEU A 112 0.59 0.69 -15.69
N PRO A 113 1.54 1.05 -16.57
CA PRO A 113 2.90 0.54 -16.47
C PRO A 113 3.52 0.92 -15.13
N TRP A 114 4.13 -0.06 -14.48
CA TRP A 114 4.97 0.14 -13.31
C TRP A 114 6.17 0.98 -13.76
N THR A 115 6.11 2.28 -13.50
CA THR A 115 7.00 3.31 -14.09
C THR A 115 8.50 3.07 -13.87
N SER A 116 8.87 2.19 -12.93
CA SER A 116 10.23 1.66 -12.76
C SER A 116 10.21 0.24 -12.19
N LEU A 117 10.49 -0.77 -13.02
CA LEU A 117 10.57 -2.18 -12.58
C LEU A 117 11.68 -2.41 -11.54
N SER A 118 12.81 -1.73 -11.65
CA SER A 118 13.88 -1.82 -10.65
C SER A 118 13.44 -1.27 -9.29
N GLN A 119 12.65 -0.20 -9.29
CA GLN A 119 12.10 0.37 -8.06
C GLN A 119 11.04 -0.57 -7.47
N ALA A 120 10.15 -1.08 -8.31
CA ALA A 120 9.15 -2.10 -7.97
C ALA A 120 9.81 -3.29 -7.24
N GLN A 121 10.87 -3.87 -7.82
CA GLN A 121 11.63 -4.97 -7.23
C GLN A 121 12.19 -4.64 -5.83
N SER A 122 12.73 -3.44 -5.65
CA SER A 122 13.36 -3.02 -4.40
C SER A 122 12.37 -2.68 -3.28
N VAL A 123 11.15 -2.24 -3.63
CA VAL A 123 10.16 -1.73 -2.68
C VAL A 123 9.08 -2.76 -2.37
N ILE A 124 8.52 -3.40 -3.40
CA ILE A 124 7.37 -4.29 -3.26
C ILE A 124 7.77 -5.59 -2.57
N PHE A 125 8.91 -6.18 -2.92
CA PHE A 125 9.28 -7.47 -2.37
C PHE A 125 9.44 -7.44 -0.84
N PRO A 126 10.21 -6.50 -0.24
CA PRO A 126 10.28 -6.39 1.21
C PRO A 126 8.92 -6.15 1.87
N PHE A 127 8.10 -5.29 1.26
CA PHE A 127 6.77 -4.98 1.75
C PHE A 127 5.83 -6.19 1.73
N VAL A 128 5.78 -6.91 0.61
CA VAL A 128 5.01 -8.15 0.45
C VAL A 128 5.47 -9.20 1.45
N GLN A 129 6.77 -9.43 1.60
CA GLN A 129 7.30 -10.38 2.58
C GLN A 129 6.89 -10.04 4.01
N TYR A 130 6.95 -8.76 4.37
CA TYR A 130 6.51 -8.28 5.67
C TYR A 130 4.99 -8.48 5.85
N CYS A 131 4.16 -8.12 4.86
CA CYS A 131 2.72 -8.34 4.89
C CYS A 131 2.33 -9.83 5.01
N LEU A 132 3.14 -10.77 4.49
CA LEU A 132 2.93 -12.21 4.65
C LEU A 132 3.19 -12.74 6.07
N SER A 133 3.70 -11.90 6.99
CA SER A 133 3.79 -12.22 8.42
C SER A 133 2.76 -11.49 9.28
N GLN A 134 1.80 -10.81 8.66
CA GLN A 134 0.79 -9.99 9.35
C GLN A 134 -0.56 -10.74 9.51
N HIS A 135 -1.56 -10.01 9.97
CA HIS A 135 -2.94 -10.48 10.10
C HIS A 135 -3.46 -11.13 8.81
N VAL A 136 -4.31 -12.16 8.92
CA VAL A 136 -4.81 -12.96 7.78
C VAL A 136 -5.37 -12.11 6.64
N THR A 137 -6.12 -11.05 6.95
CA THR A 137 -6.68 -10.12 5.94
C THR A 137 -5.61 -9.39 5.13
N VAL A 138 -4.46 -9.08 5.74
CA VAL A 138 -3.31 -8.48 5.04
C VAL A 138 -2.69 -9.52 4.11
N VAL A 139 -2.58 -10.77 4.57
CA VAL A 139 -2.07 -11.89 3.76
C VAL A 139 -2.97 -12.16 2.56
N GLU A 140 -4.30 -12.10 2.73
CA GLU A 140 -5.26 -12.18 1.62
C GLU A 140 -5.03 -11.06 0.60
N GLY A 141 -4.83 -9.81 1.06
CA GLY A 141 -4.50 -8.69 0.17
C GLY A 141 -3.18 -8.91 -0.61
N VAL A 142 -2.18 -9.55 -0.01
CA VAL A 142 -0.94 -9.93 -0.72
C VAL A 142 -1.22 -10.95 -1.81
N VAL A 143 -2.00 -11.98 -1.49
CA VAL A 143 -2.41 -13.03 -2.43
C VAL A 143 -3.12 -12.40 -3.63
N ASP A 144 -4.02 -11.45 -3.40
CA ASP A 144 -4.74 -10.73 -4.45
C ASP A 144 -3.80 -9.92 -5.37
N VAL A 145 -2.82 -9.19 -4.81
CA VAL A 145 -1.82 -8.46 -5.60
C VAL A 145 -1.02 -9.42 -6.48
N LEU A 146 -0.53 -10.52 -5.91
CA LEU A 146 0.27 -11.52 -6.64
C LEU A 146 -0.55 -12.24 -7.72
N GLN A 147 -1.84 -12.47 -7.47
CA GLN A 147 -2.73 -13.04 -8.47
C GLN A 147 -2.87 -12.12 -9.68
N VAL A 148 -3.15 -10.84 -9.46
CA VAL A 148 -3.31 -9.87 -10.55
C VAL A 148 -2.00 -9.70 -11.32
N LEU A 149 -0.85 -9.63 -10.64
CA LEU A 149 0.47 -9.60 -11.30
C LEU A 149 0.69 -10.85 -12.18
N ASN A 150 0.26 -12.02 -11.72
CA ASN A 150 0.39 -13.26 -12.48
C ASN A 150 -0.54 -13.27 -13.71
N GLU A 151 -1.78 -12.83 -13.56
CA GLU A 151 -2.75 -12.74 -14.66
C GLU A 151 -2.28 -11.81 -15.79
N HIS A 152 -1.51 -10.77 -15.45
CA HIS A 152 -0.92 -9.83 -16.41
C HIS A 152 0.51 -10.21 -16.85
N GLY A 153 1.03 -11.36 -16.38
CA GLY A 153 2.37 -11.85 -16.76
C GLY A 153 3.54 -11.06 -16.17
N LEU A 154 3.31 -10.24 -15.13
CA LEU A 154 4.29 -9.30 -14.58
C LEU A 154 5.12 -9.86 -13.42
N ILE A 155 4.83 -11.08 -12.93
CA ILE A 155 5.52 -11.65 -11.76
C ILE A 155 7.04 -11.72 -11.97
N GLN A 156 7.50 -12.16 -13.14
CA GLN A 156 8.93 -12.30 -13.44
C GLN A 156 9.61 -10.95 -13.70
N ASP A 157 8.85 -9.92 -14.06
CA ASP A 157 9.36 -8.56 -14.24
C ASP A 157 9.52 -7.85 -12.89
N VAL A 158 8.54 -8.06 -12.00
CA VAL A 158 8.48 -7.42 -10.67
C VAL A 158 9.30 -8.16 -9.63
N PHE A 159 9.54 -9.46 -9.78
CA PHE A 159 10.30 -10.27 -8.83
C PHE A 159 11.37 -11.12 -9.52
N THR A 160 12.57 -11.12 -8.93
CA THR A 160 13.64 -12.03 -9.32
C THR A 160 13.30 -13.49 -8.96
N GLU A 161 13.95 -14.45 -9.61
CA GLU A 161 13.76 -15.89 -9.32
C GLU A 161 14.00 -16.24 -7.84
N THR A 162 14.99 -15.59 -7.21
CA THR A 162 15.29 -15.81 -5.78
C THR A 162 14.17 -15.29 -4.88
N GLN A 163 13.59 -14.13 -5.22
CA GLN A 163 12.45 -13.55 -4.50
C GLN A 163 11.19 -14.42 -4.67
N ILE A 164 10.96 -14.92 -5.89
CA ILE A 164 9.88 -15.86 -6.17
C ILE A 164 10.02 -17.14 -5.33
N ALA A 165 11.22 -17.71 -5.26
CA ALA A 165 11.47 -18.89 -4.43
C ALA A 165 11.21 -18.61 -2.93
N ALA A 166 11.57 -17.43 -2.44
CA ALA A 166 11.29 -17.01 -1.07
C ALA A 166 9.78 -16.86 -0.79
N LEU A 167 9.01 -16.28 -1.73
CA LEU A 167 7.55 -16.21 -1.64
C LEU A 167 6.94 -17.62 -1.53
N ARG A 168 7.36 -18.56 -2.39
CA ARG A 168 6.91 -19.96 -2.33
C ARG A 168 7.20 -20.62 -1.00
N GLN A 169 8.38 -20.38 -0.44
CA GLN A 169 8.74 -20.94 0.86
C GLN A 169 7.82 -20.39 1.96
N ARG A 170 7.57 -19.08 1.97
CA ARG A 170 6.67 -18.43 2.94
C ARG A 170 5.23 -18.95 2.82
N PHE A 171 4.73 -19.14 1.60
CA PHE A 171 3.44 -19.75 1.34
C PHE A 171 3.28 -21.15 1.91
N ARG A 172 4.32 -22.00 1.81
CA ARG A 172 4.29 -23.34 2.40
C ARG A 172 4.24 -23.29 3.93
N GLU A 173 4.84 -22.29 4.55
CA GLU A 173 4.78 -22.08 6.00
C GLU A 173 3.38 -21.68 6.42
N ILE A 174 2.77 -20.68 5.76
CA ILE A 174 1.40 -20.24 6.02
C ILE A 174 0.41 -21.42 5.86
N ILE A 175 0.60 -22.25 4.82
CA ILE A 175 -0.26 -23.43 4.62
C ILE A 175 -0.23 -24.40 5.79
N ARG A 176 0.95 -24.57 6.41
CA ARG A 176 1.12 -25.45 7.57
C ARG A 176 0.48 -24.89 8.83
N GLU A 177 0.29 -23.58 8.93
CA GLU A 177 -0.32 -22.89 10.07
C GLU A 177 -1.86 -23.08 10.13
N GLY A 178 -2.51 -23.46 9.02
CA GLY A 178 -3.80 -24.16 9.06
C GLY A 178 -5.06 -23.37 8.68
N ASP A 179 -4.96 -22.21 8.03
CA ASP A 179 -6.15 -21.51 7.50
C ASP A 179 -6.66 -22.12 6.19
N THR A 180 -7.75 -22.88 6.25
CA THR A 180 -8.24 -23.65 5.10
C THR A 180 -8.67 -22.83 3.87
N HIS A 181 -9.11 -21.58 4.04
CA HIS A 181 -9.54 -20.74 2.91
C HIS A 181 -8.33 -20.18 2.18
N LEU A 182 -7.47 -19.50 2.93
CA LEU A 182 -6.23 -18.92 2.44
C LEU A 182 -5.32 -20.01 1.81
N ASN A 183 -5.30 -21.21 2.38
CA ASN A 183 -4.53 -22.34 1.86
C ASN A 183 -4.88 -22.71 0.41
N ARG A 184 -6.15 -22.57 -0.01
CA ARG A 184 -6.54 -22.87 -1.39
C ARG A 184 -6.04 -21.83 -2.37
N GLN A 185 -6.17 -20.56 -2.03
CA GLN A 185 -5.71 -19.45 -2.87
C GLN A 185 -4.17 -19.46 -2.98
N ILE A 186 -3.48 -19.65 -1.86
CA ILE A 186 -2.03 -19.78 -1.83
C ILE A 186 -1.56 -21.01 -2.63
N ALA A 187 -2.23 -22.16 -2.49
CA ALA A 187 -1.86 -23.36 -3.26
C ALA A 187 -2.04 -23.15 -4.77
N TYR A 188 -3.09 -22.43 -5.18
CA TYR A 188 -3.29 -22.06 -6.59
C TYR A 188 -2.15 -21.18 -7.11
N LEU A 189 -1.81 -20.10 -6.40
CA LEU A 189 -0.70 -19.22 -6.76
C LEU A 189 0.65 -19.95 -6.80
N ASN A 190 0.93 -20.79 -5.80
CA ASN A 190 2.18 -21.53 -5.70
C ASN A 190 2.38 -22.54 -6.85
N ASN A 191 1.29 -22.96 -7.51
CA ASN A 191 1.34 -23.82 -8.71
C ASN A 191 1.46 -23.02 -10.02
N LEU A 192 1.12 -21.72 -10.01
CA LEU A 192 1.08 -20.87 -11.19
C LEU A 192 2.29 -19.98 -11.36
N ILE A 193 2.91 -19.57 -10.27
CA ILE A 193 4.20 -18.89 -10.34
C ILE A 193 5.21 -19.96 -10.79
N PRO A 194 5.88 -19.82 -11.96
CA PRO A 194 6.75 -20.85 -12.58
C PRO A 194 8.09 -21.05 -11.86
#